data_AF-A0A660VX80-F1
#
_entry.id   AF-A0A660VX80-F1
#
_cell.length_a   1.000
_cell.length_b   1.000
_cell.length_c   1.000
_cell.angle_alpha   90.00
_cell.angle_beta   90.00
_cell.angle_gamma   90.00
#
_symmetry.space_group_name_H-M   'P 1'
#
loop_
_entity.id
_entity.type
_entity.pdbx_description
1 polymer ?
#
loop_
_entity_poly.entity_id
_entity_poly.type
_entity_poly.pdbx_seq_one_letter_code
_entity_poly.pdbx_strand_id
1 'polypeptide(L)'
;MSTDGQAAPATAPLSSWAMLRDGGRPLAALLLFGALFKLLVMAAALQSDPLLLNPTSDARYYVERARGLAGLDDDPLLHESYHLPPLYPQLLSHFDGLLQHGEFAGVLVLQHLGGLWVVSLAYLLARRRCGRAGALLAAGLTLAYGPLTFFETRLLGDSLATALVLSVVWLAERPRRMPHALGMGLCLGLACLLRPQALLFAALLLPWIFRRRRRSAGACAAVLLALLLPSALHNRAAGGDLVLVSDNGGINLYLAATGPPSGTFSV
;
A
#
# COMPACT_ATOMS: atom_id res chain seq x y z
N MET A 1 -4.61 -50.15 -32.62
CA MET A 1 -3.54 -49.36 -31.98
C MET A 1 -4.09 -47.97 -31.70
N SER A 2 -4.73 -47.80 -30.53
CA SER A 2 -5.20 -46.51 -30.04
C SER A 2 -4.08 -45.87 -29.21
N THR A 3 -3.56 -44.75 -29.68
CA THR A 3 -2.56 -43.95 -28.96
C THR A 3 -3.25 -43.18 -27.83
N ASP A 4 -3.09 -43.68 -26.60
CA ASP A 4 -3.43 -42.94 -25.40
C ASP A 4 -2.55 -41.69 -25.30
N GLY A 5 -3.16 -40.52 -25.53
CA GLY A 5 -2.55 -39.23 -25.25
C GLY A 5 -2.41 -39.05 -23.73
N GLN A 6 -1.26 -39.44 -23.18
CA GLN A 6 -0.87 -39.06 -21.83
C GLN A 6 -0.80 -37.54 -21.74
N ALA A 7 -1.83 -36.93 -21.14
CA ALA A 7 -1.77 -35.55 -20.70
C ALA A 7 -0.57 -35.39 -19.75
N ALA A 8 0.37 -34.53 -20.13
CA ALA A 8 1.54 -34.22 -19.31
C ALA A 8 1.08 -33.85 -17.88
N PRO A 9 1.72 -34.38 -16.83
CA PRO A 9 1.32 -34.09 -15.47
C PRO A 9 1.43 -32.58 -15.23
N ALA A 10 0.33 -31.96 -14.78
CA ALA A 10 0.29 -30.57 -14.41
C ALA A 10 1.37 -30.31 -13.35
N THR A 11 2.47 -29.66 -13.75
CA THR A 11 3.60 -29.37 -12.87
C THR A 11 3.08 -28.61 -11.65
N ALA A 12 3.34 -29.13 -10.45
CA ALA A 12 2.91 -28.50 -9.21
C ALA A 12 3.31 -27.02 -9.20
N PRO A 13 2.41 -26.11 -8.78
CA PRO A 13 2.69 -24.67 -8.81
C PRO A 13 3.92 -24.37 -7.94
N LEU A 14 4.95 -23.79 -8.57
CA LEU A 14 6.19 -23.41 -7.87
C LEU A 14 5.88 -22.54 -6.66
N SER A 15 6.56 -22.82 -5.54
CA SER A 15 6.53 -21.96 -4.37
C SER A 15 7.12 -20.59 -4.70
N SER A 16 6.74 -19.55 -3.95
CA SER A 16 7.28 -18.19 -4.16
C SER A 16 8.80 -18.17 -4.10
N TRP A 17 9.36 -18.90 -3.12
CA TRP A 17 10.79 -19.06 -2.95
C TRP A 17 11.44 -19.74 -4.16
N ALA A 18 10.82 -20.78 -4.72
CA ALA A 18 11.34 -21.42 -5.92
C ALA A 18 11.33 -20.47 -7.13
N MET A 19 10.27 -19.67 -7.30
CA MET A 19 10.17 -18.68 -8.37
C MET A 19 11.23 -17.57 -8.25
N LEU A 20 11.48 -17.08 -7.04
CA LEU A 20 12.54 -16.09 -6.78
C LEU A 20 13.93 -16.68 -7.05
N ARG A 21 14.20 -17.91 -6.59
CA ARG A 21 15.48 -18.60 -6.84
C ARG A 21 15.72 -18.84 -8.32
N ASP A 22 14.67 -19.21 -9.05
CA ASP A 22 14.71 -19.41 -10.50
C ASP A 22 14.98 -18.10 -11.28
N GLY A 23 14.59 -16.94 -10.72
CA GLY A 23 15.05 -15.64 -11.21
C GLY A 23 16.57 -15.55 -11.25
N GLY A 24 17.25 -16.19 -10.30
CA GLY A 24 18.70 -16.37 -10.27
C GLY A 24 19.47 -15.04 -10.17
N ARG A 25 20.69 -15.05 -10.69
CA ARG A 25 21.58 -13.88 -10.72
C ARG A 25 20.95 -12.60 -11.30
N PRO A 26 20.19 -12.61 -12.40
CA PRO A 26 19.65 -11.36 -12.95
C PRO A 26 18.59 -10.71 -12.04
N LEU A 27 17.72 -11.50 -11.40
CA LEU A 27 16.76 -10.94 -10.44
C LEU A 27 17.48 -10.39 -9.21
N ALA A 28 18.48 -11.11 -8.68
CA ALA A 28 19.27 -10.64 -7.55
C ALA A 28 20.01 -9.34 -7.89
N ALA A 29 20.63 -9.25 -9.06
CA ALA A 29 21.30 -8.04 -9.54
C ALA A 29 20.31 -6.88 -9.69
N LEU A 30 19.11 -7.12 -10.24
CA LEU A 30 18.06 -6.12 -10.36
C LEU A 30 17.61 -5.58 -8.99
N LEU A 31 17.38 -6.47 -8.02
CA LEU A 31 16.94 -6.07 -6.68
C LEU A 31 18.04 -5.35 -5.90
N LEU A 32 19.31 -5.79 -6.03
CA LEU A 32 20.46 -5.10 -5.43
C LEU A 32 20.67 -3.72 -6.05
N PHE A 33 20.61 -3.63 -7.38
CA PHE A 33 20.66 -2.34 -8.08
C PHE A 33 19.49 -1.44 -7.64
N GLY A 34 18.27 -1.98 -7.59
CA GLY A 34 17.10 -1.24 -7.13
C GLY A 34 17.22 -0.76 -5.69
N ALA A 35 17.76 -1.58 -4.80
CA ALA A 35 18.01 -1.21 -3.40
C ALA A 35 19.06 -0.10 -3.29
N LEU A 36 20.17 -0.20 -4.03
CA LEU A 36 21.20 0.84 -4.05
C LEU A 36 20.66 2.14 -4.64
N PHE A 37 19.96 2.07 -5.78
CA PHE A 37 19.32 3.22 -6.41
C PHE A 37 18.36 3.92 -5.45
N LYS A 38 17.47 3.16 -4.80
CA LYS A 38 16.52 3.67 -3.81
C LYS A 38 17.22 4.29 -2.59
N LEU A 39 18.29 3.68 -2.09
CA LEU A 39 19.09 4.22 -1.00
C LEU A 39 19.72 5.57 -1.38
N LEU A 40 20.27 5.69 -2.59
CA LEU A 40 20.84 6.94 -3.10
C LEU A 40 19.77 8.04 -3.25
N VAL A 41 18.60 7.69 -3.78
CA VAL A 41 17.46 8.62 -3.92
C VAL A 41 16.98 9.07 -2.54
N MET A 42 16.85 8.15 -1.57
CA MET A 42 16.47 8.49 -0.19
C MET A 42 17.50 9.42 0.45
N ALA A 43 18.79 9.14 0.30
CA ALA A 43 19.86 9.99 0.83
C ALA A 43 19.85 11.39 0.21
N ALA A 44 19.64 11.49 -1.10
CA ALA A 44 19.50 12.77 -1.78
C ALA A 44 18.27 13.55 -1.30
N ALA A 45 17.13 12.87 -1.12
CA ALA A 45 15.89 13.47 -0.64
C ALA A 45 16.06 14.04 0.79
N LEU A 46 16.67 13.28 1.70
CA LEU A 46 16.94 13.72 3.08
C LEU A 46 17.86 14.95 3.15
N GLN A 47 18.73 15.17 2.16
CA GLN A 47 19.65 16.30 2.15
C GLN A 47 19.10 17.55 1.46
N SER A 48 18.25 17.37 0.44
CA SER A 48 17.97 18.45 -0.52
C SER A 48 16.51 18.65 -0.88
N ASP A 49 15.60 17.75 -0.50
CA ASP A 49 14.19 17.88 -0.87
C ASP A 49 13.46 18.85 0.08
N PRO A 50 13.04 20.05 -0.41
CA PRO A 50 12.42 21.04 0.46
C PRO A 50 11.09 20.59 1.04
N LEU A 51 10.35 19.71 0.36
CA LEU A 51 9.03 19.23 0.79
C LEU A 51 9.12 18.12 1.84
N LEU A 52 10.26 17.45 1.94
CA LEU A 52 10.53 16.50 3.02
C LEU A 52 11.01 17.24 4.28
N LEU A 53 11.87 18.25 4.09
CA LEU A 53 12.40 19.07 5.18
C LEU A 53 11.34 20.02 5.77
N ASN A 54 10.44 20.52 4.91
CA ASN A 54 9.33 21.38 5.31
C ASN A 54 8.03 20.81 4.73
N PRO A 55 7.39 19.85 5.42
CA PRO A 55 6.14 19.24 4.96
C PRO A 55 5.05 20.28 4.70
N THR A 56 4.35 20.14 3.57
CA THR A 56 3.22 20.98 3.16
C THR A 56 1.99 20.15 2.83
N SER A 57 0.80 20.76 2.79
CA SER A 57 -0.48 20.09 2.47
C SER A 57 -0.69 18.83 3.33
N ASP A 58 -0.96 17.68 2.71
CA ASP A 58 -1.30 16.42 3.36
C ASP A 58 -0.15 15.90 4.22
N ALA A 59 1.10 16.07 3.76
CA ALA A 59 2.28 15.68 4.52
C ALA A 59 2.39 16.47 5.83
N ARG A 60 2.06 17.77 5.80
CA ARG A 60 2.01 18.61 7.00
C ARG A 60 0.96 18.09 7.99
N TYR A 61 -0.27 17.87 7.50
CA TYR A 61 -1.34 17.30 8.32
C TYR A 61 -0.91 15.98 8.97
N TYR A 62 -0.28 15.08 8.21
CA TYR A 62 0.16 13.79 8.75
C TYR A 62 1.22 13.93 9.84
N VAL A 63 2.17 14.84 9.68
CA VAL A 63 3.22 15.10 10.68
C VAL A 63 2.66 15.77 11.93
N GLU A 64 1.81 16.80 11.78
CA GLU A 64 1.16 17.48 12.91
C GLU A 64 0.31 16.49 13.71
N ARG A 65 -0.51 15.68 13.03
CA ARG A 65 -1.32 14.65 13.67
C ARG A 65 -0.48 13.58 14.35
N ALA A 66 0.63 13.17 13.76
CA ALA A 66 1.55 12.21 14.36
C ALA A 66 2.19 12.74 15.65
N ARG A 67 2.59 14.02 15.66
CA ARG A 67 3.17 14.67 16.84
C ARG A 67 2.17 14.82 17.97
N GLY A 68 0.92 15.14 17.66
CA GLY A 68 -0.20 15.13 18.62
C GLY A 68 -0.44 13.74 19.23
N LEU A 69 -0.51 12.70 18.39
CA LEU A 69 -0.66 11.30 18.84
C LEU A 69 0.51 10.82 19.72
N ALA A 70 1.71 11.31 19.46
CA ALA A 70 2.91 11.05 20.25
C ALA A 70 2.97 11.83 21.58
N GLY A 71 2.03 12.75 21.82
CA GLY A 71 2.03 13.64 22.98
C GLY A 71 3.17 14.66 22.97
N LEU A 72 3.73 14.95 21.79
CA LEU A 72 4.81 15.94 21.62
C LEU A 72 4.28 17.37 21.55
N ASP A 73 3.08 17.54 20.97
CA ASP A 73 2.37 18.81 20.86
C ASP A 73 0.89 18.62 21.27
N ASP A 74 0.18 19.72 21.54
CA ASP A 74 -1.27 19.69 21.71
C ASP A 74 -1.94 19.22 20.40
N ASP A 75 -2.91 18.31 20.49
CA ASP A 75 -3.64 17.80 19.34
C ASP A 75 -5.06 18.41 19.26
N PRO A 76 -5.25 19.56 18.59
CA PRO A 76 -6.56 20.20 18.49
C PRO A 76 -7.56 19.34 17.72
N LEU A 77 -7.08 18.42 16.87
CA LEU A 77 -7.91 17.55 16.04
C LEU A 77 -8.30 16.27 16.77
N LEU A 78 -7.88 16.06 18.03
CA LEU A 78 -8.06 14.79 18.78
C LEU A 78 -9.53 14.34 18.80
N HIS A 79 -10.43 15.31 18.95
CA HIS A 79 -11.87 15.10 19.00
C HIS A 79 -12.58 15.34 17.67
N GLU A 80 -11.82 15.59 16.60
CA GLU A 80 -12.38 15.74 15.25
C GLU A 80 -12.40 14.42 14.49
N SER A 81 -13.26 14.36 13.48
CA SER A 81 -13.27 13.24 12.53
C SER A 81 -11.97 13.22 11.74
N TYR A 82 -11.57 12.05 11.28
CA TYR A 82 -10.39 11.93 10.44
C TYR A 82 -10.61 12.60 9.07
N HIS A 83 -10.00 13.77 8.89
CA HIS A 83 -10.03 14.44 7.59
C HIS A 83 -9.21 13.67 6.54
N LEU A 84 -8.01 13.22 6.94
CA LEU A 84 -7.18 12.30 6.18
C LEU A 84 -7.07 10.92 6.86
N PRO A 85 -6.75 9.86 6.09
CA PRO A 85 -6.72 8.49 6.59
C PRO A 85 -5.80 8.31 7.81
N PRO A 86 -6.25 7.57 8.85
CA PRO A 86 -5.62 7.62 10.17
C PRO A 86 -4.36 6.76 10.32
N LEU A 87 -4.15 5.76 9.46
CA LEU A 87 -3.06 4.80 9.67
C LEU A 87 -1.68 5.42 9.41
N TYR A 88 -1.57 6.38 8.50
CA TYR A 88 -0.27 6.99 8.21
C TYR A 88 0.24 7.87 9.38
N PRO A 89 -0.55 8.78 9.97
CA PRO A 89 -0.17 9.47 11.22
C PRO A 89 0.19 8.53 12.36
N GLN A 90 -0.60 7.47 12.56
CA GLN A 90 -0.30 6.46 13.57
C GLN A 90 1.03 5.78 13.28
N LEU A 91 1.31 5.41 12.02
CA LEU A 91 2.60 4.84 11.66
C LEU A 91 3.74 5.81 11.98
N LEU A 92 3.61 7.08 11.59
CA LEU A 92 4.62 8.11 11.86
C LEU A 92 4.87 8.28 13.36
N SER A 93 3.83 8.30 14.19
CA SER A 93 3.94 8.46 15.66
C SER A 93 4.59 7.27 16.36
N HIS A 94 4.93 6.17 15.68
CA HIS A 94 5.73 5.09 16.28
C HIS A 94 7.22 5.28 16.02
N PHE A 95 7.60 6.17 15.09
CA PHE A 95 8.98 6.52 14.80
C PHE A 95 9.45 7.74 15.63
N ASP A 96 8.82 7.98 16.79
CA ASP A 96 8.91 9.15 17.69
C ASP A 96 10.30 9.68 18.03
N GLY A 97 11.31 8.80 18.17
CA GLY A 97 12.69 9.25 18.43
C GLY A 97 13.27 10.13 17.31
N LEU A 98 12.68 10.06 16.12
CA LEU A 98 13.11 10.75 14.91
C LEU A 98 12.27 12.02 14.65
N LEU A 99 11.00 12.06 15.09
CA LEU A 99 10.10 13.21 14.87
C LEU A 99 10.49 14.48 15.63
N GLN A 100 11.21 14.36 16.75
CA GLN A 100 11.68 15.51 17.54
C GLN A 100 12.70 16.37 16.78
N HIS A 101 13.44 15.78 15.85
CA HIS A 101 14.50 16.43 15.08
C HIS A 101 14.15 16.59 13.59
N GLY A 102 12.91 16.26 13.18
CA GLY A 102 12.53 16.22 11.77
C GLY A 102 13.20 15.08 10.98
N GLU A 103 13.62 14.03 11.67
CA GLU A 103 14.22 12.86 11.06
C GLU A 103 13.10 11.92 10.57
N PHE A 104 13.07 11.65 9.27
CA PHE A 104 12.08 10.76 8.66
C PHE A 104 12.70 9.48 8.08
N ALA A 105 13.99 9.27 8.32
CA ALA A 105 14.77 8.20 7.69
C ALA A 105 14.16 6.81 7.91
N GLY A 106 13.69 6.50 9.12
CA GLY A 106 13.07 5.21 9.44
C GLY A 106 11.82 4.91 8.60
N VAL A 107 10.95 5.90 8.44
CA VAL A 107 9.73 5.78 7.62
C VAL A 107 10.10 5.65 6.15
N LEU A 108 11.05 6.45 5.67
CA LEU A 108 11.51 6.34 4.28
C LEU A 108 12.12 4.96 4.00
N VAL A 109 12.91 4.39 4.92
CA VAL A 109 13.43 3.02 4.78
C VAL A 109 12.28 2.04 4.62
N LEU A 110 11.24 2.12 5.47
CA LEU A 110 10.06 1.26 5.36
C LEU A 110 9.36 1.41 4.00
N GLN A 111 9.21 2.64 3.50
CA GLN A 111 8.61 2.92 2.20
C GLN A 111 9.43 2.34 1.04
N HIS A 112 10.75 2.51 1.04
CA HIS A 112 11.63 1.95 -0.01
C HIS A 112 11.69 0.41 0.04
N LEU A 113 11.61 -0.19 1.23
CA LEU A 113 11.44 -1.64 1.38
C LEU A 113 10.10 -2.11 0.81
N GLY A 114 9.02 -1.35 1.05
CA GLY A 114 7.73 -1.56 0.40
C GLY A 114 7.81 -1.46 -1.13
N GLY A 115 8.59 -0.52 -1.65
CA GLY A 115 8.92 -0.36 -3.06
C GLY A 115 9.63 -1.56 -3.68
N LEU A 116 10.68 -2.06 -3.02
CA LEU A 116 11.37 -3.30 -3.41
C LEU A 116 10.45 -4.52 -3.36
N TRP A 117 9.54 -4.54 -2.39
CA TRP A 117 8.52 -5.57 -2.31
C TRP A 117 7.56 -5.50 -3.49
N VAL A 118 7.12 -4.31 -3.91
CA VAL A 118 6.34 -4.10 -5.14
C VAL A 118 7.06 -4.65 -6.37
N VAL A 119 8.35 -4.36 -6.54
CA VAL A 119 9.17 -4.90 -7.63
C VAL A 119 9.23 -6.44 -7.59
N SER A 120 9.40 -7.01 -6.40
CA SER A 120 9.43 -8.46 -6.20
C SER A 120 8.08 -9.12 -6.52
N LEU A 121 6.97 -8.48 -6.13
CA LEU A 121 5.62 -8.93 -6.45
C LEU A 121 5.34 -8.86 -7.94
N ALA A 122 5.78 -7.81 -8.64
CA ALA A 122 5.66 -7.70 -10.09
C ALA A 122 6.35 -8.88 -10.80
N TYR A 123 7.58 -9.22 -10.38
CA TYR A 123 8.27 -10.42 -10.87
C TYR A 123 7.43 -11.68 -10.63
N LEU A 124 6.95 -11.90 -9.39
CA LEU A 124 6.20 -13.10 -9.02
C LEU A 124 4.89 -13.26 -9.80
N LEU A 125 4.13 -12.18 -9.95
CA LEU A 125 2.86 -12.16 -10.69
C LEU A 125 3.07 -12.44 -12.18
N ALA A 126 4.12 -11.86 -12.76
CA ALA A 126 4.47 -12.05 -14.17
C ALA A 126 5.09 -13.43 -14.45
N ARG A 127 5.88 -14.00 -13.54
CA ARG A 127 6.60 -15.26 -13.76
C ARG A 127 5.69 -16.44 -14.11
N ARG A 128 4.47 -16.45 -13.57
CA ARG A 128 3.47 -17.49 -13.86
C ARG A 128 2.87 -17.41 -15.27
N ARG A 129 2.84 -16.21 -15.87
CA ARG A 129 2.12 -15.93 -17.12
C ARG A 129 3.05 -15.69 -18.30
N CYS A 130 4.19 -15.06 -18.05
CA CYS A 130 5.08 -14.54 -19.09
C CYS A 130 6.47 -15.20 -19.07
N GLY A 131 6.65 -16.25 -18.26
CA GLY A 131 7.94 -16.89 -18.09
C GLY A 131 8.99 -15.99 -17.41
N ARG A 132 10.27 -16.36 -17.51
CA ARG A 132 11.35 -15.76 -16.71
C ARG A 132 11.74 -14.39 -17.27
N ALA A 133 11.93 -14.33 -18.59
CA ALA A 133 12.27 -13.09 -19.28
C ALA A 133 11.18 -12.03 -19.10
N GLY A 134 9.90 -12.39 -19.30
CA GLY A 134 8.78 -11.47 -19.09
C GLY A 134 8.66 -10.99 -17.63
N ALA A 135 8.98 -11.85 -16.66
CA ALA A 135 9.00 -11.46 -15.26
C ALA A 135 10.13 -10.49 -14.90
N LEU A 136 11.33 -10.71 -15.44
CA LEU A 136 12.46 -9.79 -15.28
C LEU A 136 12.14 -8.44 -15.93
N LEU A 137 11.53 -8.43 -17.11
CA LEU A 137 11.09 -7.21 -17.77
C LEU A 137 10.04 -6.48 -16.93
N ALA A 138 9.01 -7.18 -16.42
CA ALA A 138 7.99 -6.58 -15.57
C ALA A 138 8.59 -5.96 -14.29
N ALA A 139 9.53 -6.65 -13.64
CA ALA A 139 10.23 -6.14 -12.47
C ALA A 139 11.08 -4.91 -12.80
N GLY A 140 11.82 -4.94 -13.92
CA GLY A 140 12.63 -3.81 -14.38
C GLY A 140 11.78 -2.58 -14.73
N LEU A 141 10.67 -2.77 -15.45
CA LEU A 141 9.72 -1.68 -15.75
C LEU A 141 9.09 -1.12 -14.47
N THR A 142 8.77 -1.97 -13.51
CA THR A 142 8.23 -1.54 -12.20
C THR A 142 9.27 -0.73 -11.43
N LEU A 143 10.54 -1.13 -11.43
CA LEU A 143 11.63 -0.37 -10.81
C LEU A 143 11.86 0.97 -11.51
N ALA A 144 11.74 1.01 -12.84
CA ALA A 144 11.88 2.23 -13.65
C ALA A 144 10.64 3.15 -13.60
N TYR A 145 9.55 2.72 -12.97
CA TYR A 145 8.35 3.53 -12.84
C TYR A 145 8.58 4.68 -11.84
N GLY A 146 8.99 5.84 -12.35
CA GLY A 146 9.34 7.03 -11.57
C GLY A 146 8.39 7.36 -10.42
N PRO A 147 7.05 7.36 -10.62
CA PRO A 147 6.10 7.64 -9.54
C PRO A 147 6.24 6.72 -8.32
N LEU A 148 6.59 5.44 -8.51
CA LEU A 148 6.80 4.53 -7.38
C LEU A 148 7.91 5.04 -6.46
N THR A 149 9.09 5.34 -7.03
CA THR A 149 10.22 5.87 -6.25
C THR A 149 9.97 7.29 -5.74
N PHE A 150 9.25 8.12 -6.51
CA PHE A 150 8.88 9.47 -6.06
C PHE A 150 8.05 9.41 -4.77
N PHE A 151 6.99 8.62 -4.73
CA PHE A 151 6.12 8.52 -3.54
C PHE A 151 6.76 7.78 -2.36
N GLU A 152 7.85 7.04 -2.56
CA GLU A 152 8.65 6.47 -1.46
C GLU A 152 9.45 7.51 -0.69
N THR A 153 9.68 8.69 -1.29
CA THR A 153 10.37 9.83 -0.66
C THR A 153 9.42 10.86 -0.06
N ARG A 154 8.11 10.70 -0.24
CA ARG A 154 7.09 11.59 0.30
C ARG A 154 6.58 11.06 1.63
N LEU A 155 6.23 11.96 2.55
CA LEU A 155 5.55 11.60 3.80
C LEU A 155 4.06 11.35 3.53
N LEU A 156 3.77 10.31 2.74
CA LEU A 156 2.44 9.91 2.32
C LEU A 156 2.32 8.39 2.33
N GLY A 157 1.09 7.89 2.53
CA GLY A 157 0.81 6.44 2.58
C GLY A 157 0.81 5.70 1.23
N ASP A 158 1.04 6.37 0.10
CA ASP A 158 0.87 5.79 -1.26
C ASP A 158 1.72 4.56 -1.55
N SER A 159 3.01 4.65 -1.22
CA SER A 159 3.99 3.59 -1.50
C SER A 159 3.64 2.31 -0.73
N LEU A 160 3.30 2.46 0.56
CA LEU A 160 2.87 1.37 1.42
C LEU A 160 1.51 0.81 1.00
N ALA A 161 0.54 1.67 0.65
CA ALA A 161 -0.76 1.25 0.14
C ALA A 161 -0.61 0.44 -1.15
N THR A 162 0.28 0.86 -2.06
CA THR A 162 0.58 0.14 -3.30
C THR A 162 1.16 -1.25 -3.01
N ALA A 163 2.12 -1.35 -2.09
CA ALA A 163 2.69 -2.62 -1.66
C ALA A 163 1.64 -3.57 -1.07
N LEU A 164 0.72 -3.04 -0.26
CA LEU A 164 -0.38 -3.81 0.34
C LEU A 164 -1.39 -4.27 -0.71
N VAL A 165 -1.80 -3.40 -1.64
CA VAL A 165 -2.74 -3.76 -2.73
C VAL A 165 -2.15 -4.83 -3.63
N LEU A 166 -0.88 -4.72 -4.04
CA LEU A 166 -0.23 -5.77 -4.82
C LEU A 166 -0.09 -7.08 -4.03
N SER A 167 0.11 -7.00 -2.71
CA SER A 167 0.11 -8.17 -1.84
C SER A 167 -1.25 -8.87 -1.84
N VAL A 168 -2.36 -8.11 -1.85
CA VAL A 168 -3.71 -8.66 -2.01
C VAL A 168 -3.87 -9.38 -3.35
N VAL A 169 -3.42 -8.78 -4.46
CA VAL A 169 -3.47 -9.41 -5.79
C VAL A 169 -2.67 -10.72 -5.79
N TRP A 170 -1.47 -10.70 -5.23
CA TRP A 170 -0.61 -11.88 -5.13
C TRP A 170 -1.23 -12.98 -4.25
N LEU A 171 -1.85 -12.64 -3.11
CA LEU A 171 -2.57 -13.59 -2.27
C LEU A 171 -3.82 -14.15 -2.96
N ALA A 172 -4.50 -13.35 -3.79
CA ALA A 172 -5.69 -13.76 -4.54
C ALA A 172 -5.39 -14.86 -5.57
N GLU A 173 -4.14 -14.96 -6.05
CA GLU A 173 -3.66 -16.03 -6.94
C GLU A 173 -3.28 -17.33 -6.21
N ARG A 174 -3.28 -17.31 -4.88
CA ARG A 174 -3.00 -18.49 -4.07
C ARG A 174 -4.27 -19.33 -3.88
N PRO A 175 -4.12 -20.62 -3.54
CA PRO A 175 -5.26 -21.41 -3.11
C PRO A 175 -5.98 -20.66 -1.99
N ARG A 176 -7.29 -20.46 -2.16
CA ARG A 176 -8.16 -19.70 -1.24
C ARG A 176 -8.40 -20.44 0.08
N ARG A 177 -7.32 -20.66 0.82
CA ARG A 177 -7.27 -21.22 2.17
C ARG A 177 -7.42 -20.09 3.18
N MET A 178 -7.78 -20.45 4.42
CA MET A 178 -8.04 -19.47 5.47
C MET A 178 -6.88 -18.49 5.69
N PRO A 179 -5.60 -18.91 5.77
CA PRO A 179 -4.50 -17.97 5.99
C PRO A 179 -4.36 -16.91 4.89
N HIS A 180 -4.55 -17.29 3.62
CA HIS A 180 -4.50 -16.34 2.50
C HIS A 180 -5.68 -15.36 2.56
N ALA A 181 -6.88 -15.84 2.92
CA ALA A 181 -8.06 -14.99 3.06
C ALA A 181 -7.90 -13.96 4.20
N LEU A 182 -7.36 -14.39 5.35
CA LEU A 182 -7.04 -13.51 6.47
C LEU A 182 -5.96 -12.50 6.07
N GLY A 183 -4.88 -12.95 5.41
CA GLY A 183 -3.83 -12.07 4.91
C GLY A 183 -4.34 -11.05 3.88
N MET A 184 -5.30 -11.43 3.02
CA MET A 184 -5.95 -10.51 2.10
C MET A 184 -6.75 -9.45 2.84
N GLY A 185 -7.56 -9.85 3.82
CA GLY A 185 -8.35 -8.91 4.64
C GLY A 185 -7.46 -7.94 5.42
N LEU A 186 -6.34 -8.44 5.96
CA LEU A 186 -5.33 -7.62 6.65
C LEU A 186 -4.69 -6.60 5.69
N CYS A 187 -4.13 -7.06 4.57
CA CYS A 187 -3.48 -6.16 3.62
C CYS A 187 -4.46 -5.13 3.05
N LEU A 188 -5.69 -5.56 2.74
CA LEU A 188 -6.73 -4.69 2.19
C LEU A 188 -7.23 -3.66 3.21
N GLY A 189 -7.42 -4.06 4.47
CA GLY A 189 -7.83 -3.14 5.53
C GLY A 189 -6.76 -2.08 5.82
N LEU A 190 -5.50 -2.49 5.93
CA LEU A 190 -4.39 -1.55 6.07
C LEU A 190 -4.28 -0.63 4.83
N ALA A 191 -4.46 -1.16 3.62
CA ALA A 191 -4.47 -0.34 2.42
C ALA A 191 -5.61 0.69 2.44
N CYS A 192 -6.82 0.32 2.87
CA CYS A 192 -7.95 1.23 3.01
C CYS A 192 -7.68 2.35 4.03
N LEU A 193 -7.03 2.02 5.16
CA LEU A 193 -6.69 3.00 6.20
C LEU A 193 -5.53 3.94 5.82
N LEU A 194 -4.75 3.61 4.78
CA LEU A 194 -3.77 4.51 4.16
C LEU A 194 -4.38 5.30 3.00
N ARG A 195 -5.21 4.63 2.20
CA ARG A 195 -5.80 5.13 0.96
C ARG A 195 -7.25 4.60 0.83
N PRO A 196 -8.27 5.40 1.19
CA PRO A 196 -9.68 4.99 1.17
C PRO A 196 -10.17 4.52 -0.21
N GLN A 197 -9.48 4.92 -1.29
CA GLN A 197 -9.76 4.45 -2.64
C GLN A 197 -9.66 2.92 -2.77
N ALA A 198 -8.89 2.26 -1.89
CA ALA A 198 -8.83 0.80 -1.82
C ALA A 198 -10.16 0.15 -1.41
N LEU A 199 -11.12 0.90 -0.84
CA LEU A 199 -12.48 0.41 -0.59
C LEU A 199 -13.19 0.02 -1.88
N LEU A 200 -12.94 0.73 -2.99
CA LEU A 200 -13.46 0.36 -4.30
C LEU A 200 -12.89 -1.00 -4.75
N PHE A 201 -11.60 -1.22 -4.51
CA PHE A 201 -10.97 -2.51 -4.78
C PHE A 201 -11.58 -3.62 -3.92
N ALA A 202 -11.86 -3.35 -2.64
CA ALA A 202 -12.57 -4.29 -1.75
C ALA A 202 -13.98 -4.62 -2.26
N ALA A 203 -14.73 -3.62 -2.70
CA ALA A 203 -16.09 -3.77 -3.23
C ALA A 203 -16.16 -4.66 -4.47
N LEU A 204 -15.10 -4.67 -5.31
CA LEU A 204 -15.01 -5.54 -6.48
C LEU A 204 -14.46 -6.94 -6.12
N LEU A 205 -13.47 -7.00 -5.23
CA LEU A 205 -12.77 -8.23 -4.89
C LEU A 205 -13.63 -9.18 -4.05
N LEU A 206 -14.35 -8.68 -3.05
CA LEU A 206 -15.13 -9.52 -2.13
C LEU A 206 -16.23 -10.33 -2.84
N PRO A 207 -17.06 -9.76 -3.74
CA PRO A 207 -18.02 -10.53 -4.53
C PRO A 207 -17.36 -11.61 -5.39
N TRP A 208 -16.20 -11.31 -5.99
CA TRP A 208 -15.46 -12.28 -6.79
C TRP A 208 -14.94 -13.47 -5.96
N ILE A 209 -14.43 -13.23 -4.75
CA ILE A 209 -14.05 -14.30 -3.83
C ILE A 209 -15.29 -15.08 -3.38
N PHE A 210 -16.37 -14.38 -3.05
CA PHE A 210 -17.61 -14.97 -2.53
C PHE A 210 -18.21 -15.98 -3.50
N ARG A 211 -18.22 -15.66 -4.81
CA ARG A 211 -18.68 -16.57 -5.89
C ARG A 211 -17.88 -17.87 -5.98
N ARG A 212 -16.66 -17.91 -5.46
CA ARG A 212 -15.76 -19.09 -5.53
C ARG A 212 -15.64 -19.83 -4.20
N ARG A 213 -15.60 -19.10 -3.07
CA ARG A 213 -15.39 -19.62 -1.70
C ARG A 213 -15.98 -18.66 -0.64
N ARG A 214 -17.24 -18.90 -0.25
CA ARG A 214 -17.97 -18.06 0.72
C ARG A 214 -17.25 -17.91 2.07
N ARG A 215 -16.69 -18.99 2.63
CA ARG A 215 -15.96 -18.94 3.92
C ARG A 215 -14.73 -18.03 3.86
N SER A 216 -13.96 -18.11 2.76
CA SER A 216 -12.79 -17.25 2.55
C SER A 216 -13.18 -15.79 2.36
N ALA A 217 -14.27 -15.52 1.64
CA ALA A 217 -14.80 -14.16 1.50
C ALA A 217 -15.25 -13.58 2.85
N GLY A 218 -15.95 -14.38 3.66
CA GLY A 218 -16.36 -13.99 5.01
C GLY A 218 -15.18 -13.68 5.92
N ALA A 219 -14.12 -14.51 5.90
CA ALA A 219 -12.92 -14.25 6.70
C ALA A 219 -12.15 -12.99 6.25
N CYS A 220 -12.01 -12.80 4.94
CA CYS A 220 -11.40 -11.58 4.38
C CYS A 220 -12.19 -10.33 4.79
N ALA A 221 -13.52 -10.37 4.63
CA ALA A 221 -14.41 -9.27 5.00
C ALA A 221 -14.38 -9.00 6.52
N ALA A 222 -14.36 -10.05 7.35
CA ALA A 222 -14.30 -9.91 8.80
C ALA A 222 -13.03 -9.19 9.26
N VAL A 223 -11.86 -9.57 8.74
CA VAL A 223 -10.59 -8.89 9.07
C VAL A 223 -10.56 -7.46 8.55
N LEU A 224 -11.03 -7.24 7.31
CA LEU A 224 -11.16 -5.90 6.73
C LEU A 224 -12.02 -5.01 7.65
N LEU A 225 -13.23 -5.46 7.99
CA LEU A 225 -14.16 -4.69 8.83
C LEU A 225 -13.61 -4.49 10.24
N ALA A 226 -12.93 -5.48 10.83
CA ALA A 226 -12.31 -5.34 12.14
C ALA A 226 -11.24 -4.24 12.16
N LEU A 227 -10.48 -4.05 11.07
CA LEU A 227 -9.50 -2.97 10.95
C LEU A 227 -10.15 -1.60 10.71
N LEU A 228 -11.25 -1.56 9.96
CA LEU A 228 -11.96 -0.29 9.68
C LEU A 228 -12.81 0.17 10.87
N LEU A 229 -13.26 -0.74 11.72
CA LEU A 229 -14.21 -0.46 12.78
C LEU A 229 -13.72 0.61 13.77
N PRO A 230 -12.46 0.60 14.28
CA PRO A 230 -11.98 1.67 15.17
C PRO A 230 -12.05 3.05 14.52
N SER A 231 -11.67 3.16 13.24
CA SER A 231 -11.75 4.42 12.48
C SER A 231 -13.19 4.88 12.32
N ALA A 232 -14.11 3.96 12.00
CA ALA A 232 -15.52 4.27 11.85
C ALA A 232 -16.18 4.72 13.16
N LEU A 233 -15.82 4.08 14.28
CA LEU A 233 -16.31 4.45 15.61
C LEU A 233 -15.78 5.82 16.04
N HIS A 234 -14.49 6.09 15.81
CA HIS A 234 -13.90 7.41 16.06
C HIS A 234 -14.64 8.51 15.30
N ASN A 235 -14.79 8.34 13.99
CA ASN A 235 -15.47 9.32 13.13
C ASN A 235 -16.94 9.51 13.53
N ARG A 236 -17.65 8.43 13.89
CA ARG A 236 -19.03 8.52 14.35
C ARG A 236 -19.16 9.24 15.69
N ALA A 237 -18.23 9.05 16.61
CA ALA A 237 -18.21 9.72 17.90
C ALA A 237 -17.86 11.21 17.77
N ALA A 238 -16.93 11.55 16.88
CA ALA A 238 -16.43 12.91 16.67
C ALA A 238 -17.37 13.78 15.80
N GLY A 239 -17.75 13.28 14.62
CA GLY A 239 -18.51 14.05 13.62
C GLY A 239 -19.99 13.69 13.53
N GLY A 240 -20.46 12.69 14.27
CA GLY A 240 -21.86 12.25 14.24
C GLY A 240 -22.24 11.44 13.00
N ASP A 241 -21.41 11.36 11.95
CA ASP A 241 -21.67 10.60 10.73
C ASP A 241 -20.87 9.29 10.64
N LEU A 242 -21.43 8.28 9.98
CA LEU A 242 -20.76 6.99 9.80
C LEU A 242 -19.79 7.06 8.60
N VAL A 243 -18.57 7.52 8.86
CA VAL A 243 -17.47 7.57 7.88
C VAL A 243 -16.46 6.47 8.18
N LEU A 244 -16.28 5.52 7.25
CA LEU A 244 -15.45 4.33 7.49
C LEU A 244 -13.97 4.62 7.71
N VAL A 245 -13.41 5.62 7.00
CA VAL A 245 -11.97 5.94 7.06
C VAL A 245 -11.76 7.44 7.25
N SER A 246 -12.07 8.24 6.23
CA SER A 246 -11.88 9.69 6.28
C SER A 246 -12.98 10.44 5.51
N ASP A 247 -13.28 11.67 5.94
CA ASP A 247 -14.40 12.47 5.42
C ASP A 247 -14.11 13.25 4.14
N ASN A 248 -12.83 13.38 3.76
CA ASN A 248 -12.40 14.10 2.56
C ASN A 248 -12.98 13.55 1.24
N GLY A 249 -13.47 12.32 1.21
CA GLY A 249 -14.04 11.70 0.01
C GLY A 249 -15.25 12.46 -0.54
N GLY A 250 -16.13 12.97 0.32
CA GLY A 250 -17.31 13.72 -0.09
C GLY A 250 -16.96 15.06 -0.73
N ILE A 251 -16.01 15.79 -0.13
CA ILE A 251 -15.49 17.06 -0.65
C ILE A 251 -14.81 16.82 -2.00
N ASN A 252 -13.97 15.80 -2.11
CA ASN A 252 -13.28 15.47 -3.37
C ASN A 252 -14.27 15.10 -4.48
N LEU A 253 -15.35 14.37 -4.17
CA LEU A 253 -16.38 14.02 -5.15
C LEU A 253 -17.18 15.27 -5.60
N TYR A 254 -17.51 16.15 -4.66
CA TYR A 254 -18.20 17.40 -4.95
C TYR A 254 -17.35 18.34 -5.81
N LEU A 255 -16.06 18.52 -5.47
CA LEU A 255 -15.11 19.31 -6.25
C LEU A 255 -14.94 18.74 -7.66
N ALA A 256 -14.85 17.42 -7.80
CA ALA A 256 -14.77 16.77 -9.11
C ALA A 256 -16.05 16.97 -9.95
N ALA A 257 -17.22 17.10 -9.31
CA ALA A 257 -18.50 17.26 -9.99
C ALA A 257 -18.82 18.71 -10.39
N THR A 258 -18.23 19.71 -9.74
CA THR A 258 -18.65 21.13 -9.84
C THR A 258 -17.87 21.99 -10.84
N GLY A 259 -16.85 21.44 -11.52
CA GLY A 259 -16.23 22.09 -12.69
C GLY A 259 -14.72 21.86 -12.79
N PRO A 260 -14.11 22.13 -13.96
CA PRO A 260 -12.67 21.96 -14.12
C PRO A 260 -11.95 22.85 -13.12
N PRO A 261 -11.00 22.32 -12.32
CA PRO A 261 -10.20 23.15 -11.45
C PRO A 261 -9.50 24.20 -12.31
N SER A 262 -9.48 25.45 -11.86
CA SER A 262 -8.72 26.55 -12.48
C SER A 262 -7.21 26.24 -12.58
N GLY A 263 -6.76 25.13 -11.98
CA GLY A 263 -5.36 24.72 -11.92
C GLY A 263 -4.53 25.57 -10.95
N THR A 264 -5.17 26.55 -10.29
CA THR A 264 -4.52 27.51 -9.42
C THR A 264 -5.22 27.53 -8.07
N PHE A 265 -4.46 27.28 -6.99
CA PHE A 265 -4.89 27.67 -5.66
C PHE A 265 -4.69 29.18 -5.56
N SER A 266 -5.78 29.95 -5.55
CA SER A 266 -5.72 31.36 -5.18
C SER A 266 -5.40 31.42 -3.69
N VAL A 267 -4.17 31.84 -3.37
CA VAL A 267 -3.73 32.19 -2.01
C VAL A 267 -4.34 33.53 -1.63
#